data_AF-A0A257PQW1-F1
#
_entry.id   AF-A0A257PQW1-F1
#
_cell.length_a   1.000
_cell.length_b   1.000
_cell.length_c   1.000
_cell.angle_alpha   90.00
_cell.angle_beta   90.00
_cell.angle_gamma   90.00
#
_symmetry.space_group_name_H-M   'P 1'
#
loop_
_entity.id
_entity.type
_entity.pdbx_description
1 polymer ?
#
loop_
_entity_poly.entity_id
_entity_poly.type
_entity_poly.pdbx_seq_one_letter_code
_entity_poly.pdbx_strand_id
1 'polypeptide(L)'
;MNTLTRAQLTEAIYATVGLSRNESADLLESMLGRISDALTEGKSVKISGFGTFSVRQKGRRIGRNPKTGVEVPILPRRVLVFRPSQMLREAVNATTAPAGH
;
A
#
# COMPACT_ATOMS: atom_id res chain seq x y z
N MET A 1 -19.04 -1.10 -2.52
CA MET A 1 -17.64 -1.54 -2.34
C MET A 1 -17.50 -2.04 -0.92
N ASN A 2 -17.00 -3.26 -0.72
CA ASN A 2 -16.74 -3.78 0.61
C ASN A 2 -15.31 -3.37 1.01
N THR A 3 -15.13 -2.73 2.16
CA THR A 3 -13.82 -2.24 2.62
C THR A 3 -13.25 -3.22 3.65
N LEU A 4 -12.04 -3.72 3.40
CA LEU A 4 -11.32 -4.52 4.39
C LEU A 4 -10.76 -3.60 5.48
N THR A 5 -11.10 -3.88 6.74
CA THR A 5 -10.72 -3.07 7.91
C THR A 5 -9.62 -3.75 8.72
N ARG A 6 -8.98 -2.97 9.61
CA ARG A 6 -7.98 -3.49 10.56
C ARG A 6 -8.56 -4.62 11.43
N ALA A 7 -9.79 -4.45 11.93
CA ALA A 7 -10.44 -5.47 12.74
C ALA A 7 -10.57 -6.80 11.99
N GLN A 8 -10.98 -6.76 10.71
CA GLN A 8 -11.09 -7.97 9.89
C GLN A 8 -9.73 -8.63 9.61
N LEU A 9 -8.65 -7.85 9.45
CA LEU A 9 -7.30 -8.38 9.33
C LEU A 9 -6.83 -9.06 10.63
N THR A 10 -7.12 -8.47 11.79
CA THR A 10 -6.84 -9.07 13.10
C THR A 10 -7.60 -10.38 13.28
N GLU A 11 -8.88 -10.43 12.90
CA GLU A 11 -9.67 -11.67 12.95
C GLU A 11 -9.09 -12.76 12.05
N ALA A 12 -8.62 -12.41 10.86
CA ALA A 12 -7.98 -13.36 9.95
C ALA A 12 -6.70 -13.96 10.56
N ILE A 13 -5.89 -13.15 11.25
CA ILE A 13 -4.68 -13.62 11.94
C ILE A 13 -5.06 -14.54 13.11
N TYR A 14 -6.02 -14.12 13.94
CA TYR A 14 -6.55 -14.91 15.05
C TYR A 14 -6.99 -16.30 14.60
N ALA A 15 -7.80 -16.37 13.53
CA ALA A 15 -8.34 -17.62 13.01
C ALA A 15 -7.27 -18.57 12.43
N THR A 16 -6.11 -18.05 12.04
CA THR A 16 -5.07 -18.82 11.33
C THR A 16 -3.96 -19.30 12.26
N VAL A 17 -3.57 -18.48 13.24
CA VAL A 17 -2.31 -18.67 14.00
C VAL A 17 -2.56 -19.16 15.43
N GLY A 18 -3.81 -19.19 15.90
CA GLY A 18 -4.15 -19.66 17.25
C GLY A 18 -3.69 -18.73 18.39
N LEU A 19 -3.25 -17.51 18.04
CA LEU A 19 -2.97 -16.43 18.98
C LEU A 19 -4.28 -15.92 19.59
N SER A 20 -4.22 -15.23 20.74
CA SER A 20 -5.37 -14.46 21.22
C SER A 20 -5.67 -13.27 20.29
N ARG A 21 -6.87 -12.70 20.42
CA ARG A 21 -7.27 -11.50 19.66
C ARG A 21 -6.33 -10.32 19.92
N ASN A 22 -5.90 -10.15 21.18
CA ASN A 22 -4.99 -9.08 21.57
C ASN A 22 -3.62 -9.28 20.93
N GLU A 23 -3.03 -10.48 21.04
CA GLU A 23 -1.75 -10.79 20.41
C GLU A 23 -1.81 -10.65 18.89
N SER A 24 -2.94 -11.01 18.27
CA SER A 24 -3.16 -10.83 16.83
C SER A 24 -3.21 -9.35 16.42
N ALA A 25 -3.83 -8.51 17.26
CA ALA A 25 -3.87 -7.06 17.05
C ALA A 25 -2.47 -6.45 17.21
N ASP A 26 -1.76 -6.83 18.28
CA ASP A 26 -0.42 -6.34 18.59
C ASP A 26 0.59 -6.76 17.50
N LEU A 27 0.47 -7.98 16.97
CA LEU A 27 1.28 -8.47 15.87
C LEU A 27 1.05 -7.65 14.59
N LEU A 28 -0.22 -7.41 14.24
CA LEU A 28 -0.56 -6.60 13.07
C LEU A 28 0.00 -5.17 13.21
N GLU A 29 -0.19 -4.55 14.38
CA GLU A 29 0.27 -3.19 14.63
C GLU A 29 1.80 -3.10 14.61
N SER A 30 2.48 -4.08 15.21
CA SER A 30 3.94 -4.19 15.17
C SER A 30 4.49 -4.31 13.75
N MET A 31 3.81 -5.08 12.89
CA MET A 31 4.18 -5.21 11.48
C MET A 31 3.97 -3.89 10.72
N LEU A 32 2.82 -3.23 10.89
CA LEU A 32 2.55 -1.93 10.26
C LEU A 32 3.52 -0.84 10.73
N GLY A 33 3.89 -0.85 12.01
CA GLY A 33 4.92 0.00 12.59
C GLY A 33 6.27 -0.18 11.90
N ARG A 34 6.76 -1.42 11.82
CA ARG A 34 8.04 -1.73 11.13
C ARG A 34 8.07 -1.31 9.66
N ILE A 35 6.95 -1.48 8.95
CA ILE A 35 6.83 -1.01 7.55
C ILE A 35 6.92 0.51 7.50
N SER A 36 6.21 1.19 8.40
CA SER A 36 6.19 2.66 8.47
C SER A 36 7.56 3.22 8.77
N ASP A 37 8.26 2.68 9.78
CA ASP A 37 9.60 3.11 10.19
C ASP A 37 10.62 2.93 9.06
N ALA A 38 10.60 1.78 8.38
CA ALA A 38 11.48 1.56 7.24
C ALA A 38 11.24 2.60 6.12
N LEU A 39 9.98 2.96 5.85
CA LEU A 39 9.64 3.94 4.82
C LEU A 39 9.99 5.37 5.22
N THR A 40 9.82 5.77 6.49
CA THR A 40 10.16 7.13 6.97
C THR A 40 11.67 7.38 6.90
N GLU A 41 12.48 6.33 7.12
CA GLU A 41 13.93 6.29 6.93
C GLU A 41 14.36 6.28 5.45
N GLY A 42 13.41 6.16 4.51
CA GLY A 42 13.69 6.11 3.07
C GLY A 42 14.12 4.74 2.55
N LYS A 43 14.04 3.69 3.38
CA LYS A 43 14.25 2.30 2.94
C LYS A 43 13.05 1.83 2.10
N SER A 44 13.28 0.77 1.33
CA SER A 44 12.21 0.08 0.59
C SER A 44 11.78 -1.18 1.33
N VAL A 45 10.48 -1.47 1.32
CA VAL A 45 9.92 -2.69 1.90
C VAL A 45 9.43 -3.59 0.77
N LYS A 46 10.03 -4.77 0.62
CA LYS A 46 9.66 -5.77 -0.39
C LYS A 46 8.98 -6.94 0.30
N ILE A 47 7.77 -7.27 -0.14
CA ILE A 47 7.00 -8.44 0.30
C ILE A 47 6.82 -9.34 -0.91
N SER A 48 7.53 -10.46 -0.94
CA SER A 48 7.48 -11.44 -2.05
C SER A 48 6.04 -11.91 -2.29
N GLY A 49 5.67 -12.07 -3.56
CA GLY A 49 4.29 -12.39 -3.96
C GLY A 49 3.32 -11.21 -3.90
N PHE A 50 3.54 -10.20 -3.05
CA PHE A 50 2.62 -9.07 -2.89
C PHE A 50 3.07 -7.81 -3.66
N GLY A 51 4.25 -7.29 -3.35
CA GLY A 51 4.74 -6.07 -4.00
C GLY A 51 5.87 -5.37 -3.25
N THR A 52 6.11 -4.11 -3.61
CA THR A 52 7.16 -3.29 -3.03
C THR A 52 6.67 -1.89 -2.71
N PHE A 53 6.88 -1.46 -1.47
CA PHE A 53 6.70 -0.09 -1.02
C PHE A 53 8.05 0.63 -1.09
N SER A 54 8.05 1.84 -1.63
CA SER A 54 9.25 2.66 -1.75
C SER A 54 8.91 4.14 -1.62
N VAL A 55 9.78 4.91 -0.99
CA VAL A 55 9.66 6.38 -0.97
C VAL A 55 10.45 6.97 -2.14
N ARG A 56 9.80 7.81 -2.93
CA ARG A 56 10.46 8.57 -4.02
C ARG A 56 10.47 10.05 -3.69
N GLN A 57 11.59 10.71 -3.99
CA GLN A 57 11.66 12.16 -3.99
C GLN A 57 11.12 12.69 -5.31
N LYS A 58 10.20 13.65 -5.24
CA LYS A 58 9.69 14.40 -6.38
C LYS A 58 10.27 15.81 -6.29
N GLY A 59 10.97 16.22 -7.35
CA GLY A 59 11.54 17.56 -7.45
C GLY A 59 10.47 18.63 -7.66
N ARG A 60 10.89 19.89 -7.58
CA ARG A 60 10.05 21.05 -7.89
C ARG A 60 9.65 21.00 -9.36
N ARG A 61 8.40 21.35 -9.65
CA ARG A 61 7.91 21.55 -11.02
C ARG A 61 6.78 22.55 -11.04
N ILE A 62 6.47 23.11 -12.20
CA ILE A 62 5.29 23.95 -12.40
C ILE A 62 4.13 23.06 -12.81
N GLY A 63 3.02 23.13 -12.07
CA GLY A 63 1.74 22.53 -12.44
C GLY A 63 0.76 23.60 -12.89
N ARG A 64 -0.40 23.18 -13.38
CA ARG A 64 -1.52 24.09 -13.70
C ARG A 64 -2.73 23.73 -12.87
N ASN A 65 -3.43 24.73 -12.35
CA ASN A 65 -4.73 24.52 -11.72
C ASN A 65 -5.70 24.01 -12.79
N PRO A 66 -6.27 22.79 -12.66
CA PRO A 66 -7.16 22.23 -13.68
C PRO A 66 -8.39 23.08 -13.98
N LYS A 67 -8.83 23.91 -13.02
CA LYS A 67 -10.02 24.76 -13.16
C LYS A 67 -9.74 26.12 -13.79
N THR A 68 -8.56 26.70 -13.56
CA THR A 68 -8.26 28.09 -13.98
C THR A 68 -7.11 28.20 -14.98
N GLY A 69 -6.36 27.12 -15.23
CA GLY A 69 -5.18 27.11 -16.11
C GLY A 69 -3.95 27.81 -15.53
N VAL A 70 -4.08 28.52 -14.41
CA VAL A 70 -2.99 29.27 -13.77
C VAL A 70 -1.86 28.34 -13.34
N GLU A 71 -0.63 28.75 -13.65
CA GLU A 71 0.57 28.02 -13.26
C GLU A 71 0.87 28.19 -11.77
N VAL A 72 1.04 27.07 -11.07
CA VAL A 72 1.30 27.03 -9.63
C VAL A 72 2.54 26.16 -9.37
N PRO A 73 3.52 26.64 -8.58
CA PRO A 73 4.67 25.84 -8.22
C PRO A 73 4.27 24.65 -7.34
N ILE A 74 4.67 23.45 -7.74
CA ILE A 74 4.59 22.24 -6.94
C ILE A 74 5.93 22.06 -6.25
N LEU A 75 5.92 22.20 -4.92
CA LEU A 75 7.12 22.08 -4.09
C LEU A 75 7.67 20.64 -4.09
N PRO A 76 9.00 20.47 -3.89
CA PRO A 76 9.59 19.17 -3.70
C PRO A 76 8.95 18.41 -2.54
N ARG A 77 8.71 17.11 -2.70
CA ARG A 77 8.12 16.28 -1.64
C ARG A 77 8.52 14.82 -1.76
N ARG A 78 8.43 14.09 -0.65
CA ARG A 78 8.53 12.63 -0.61
C ARG A 78 7.16 12.03 -0.90
N VAL A 79 7.10 11.00 -1.74
CA VAL A 79 5.86 10.27 -2.06
C VAL A 79 6.06 8.78 -1.83
N LEU A 80 5.09 8.14 -1.20
CA LEU A 80 5.04 6.68 -1.11
C LEU A 80 4.55 6.11 -2.43
N VAL A 81 5.22 5.06 -2.92
CA VAL A 81 4.84 4.33 -4.12
C VAL A 81 4.75 2.85 -3.78
N PHE A 82 3.59 2.26 -4.05
CA PHE A 82 3.41 0.81 -4.09
C PHE A 82 3.55 0.32 -5.53
N ARG A 83 4.39 -0.71 -5.74
CA ARG A 83 4.44 -1.48 -6.99
C ARG A 83 3.91 -2.88 -6.70
N PRO A 84 2.75 -3.27 -7.24
CA PRO A 84 2.27 -4.63 -7.10
C PRO A 84 3.20 -5.61 -7.80
N SER A 85 3.30 -6.83 -7.26
CA SER A 85 4.02 -7.93 -7.91
C SER A 85 3.33 -8.31 -9.23
N GLN A 86 4.02 -9.07 -10.08
CA GLN A 86 3.40 -9.69 -11.24
C GLN A 86 2.23 -10.60 -10.84
N MET A 87 2.46 -11.48 -9.86
CA MET A 87 1.44 -12.40 -9.32
C MET A 87 0.17 -11.68 -8.84
N LEU A 88 0.32 -10.55 -8.11
CA LEU A 88 -0.82 -9.78 -7.63
C LEU A 88 -1.57 -9.10 -8.78
N ARG A 89 -0.85 -8.57 -9.78
CA ARG A 89 -1.49 -7.97 -10.98
C ARG A 89 -2.27 -9.02 -11.77
N GLU A 90 -1.69 -10.19 -11.98
CA GLU A 90 -2.34 -11.30 -12.69
C GLU A 90 -3.59 -11.77 -11.94
N ALA A 91 -3.52 -11.96 -10.62
CA ALA A 91 -4.68 -12.36 -9.82
C ALA A 91 -5.84 -11.34 -9.90
N VAL A 92 -5.54 -10.04 -9.86
CA VAL A 92 -6.55 -8.98 -10.01
C VAL A 92 -7.18 -9.00 -11.41
N ASN A 93 -6.37 -9.15 -12.46
CA ASN A 93 -6.86 -9.15 -13.84
C ASN A 93 -7.62 -10.43 -14.19
N ALA A 94 -7.22 -11.59 -13.65
CA ALA A 94 -7.89 -12.87 -13.86
C ALA A 94 -9.34 -12.86 -13.33
N THR A 95 -9.57 -12.15 -12.23
CA THR A 95 -10.92 -11.97 -11.65
C THR A 95 -11.82 -11.09 -12.53
N THR A 96 -11.24 -10.34 -13.49
CA THR A 96 -11.95 -9.35 -14.32
C THR A 96 -12.12 -9.81 -15.77
N ALA A 97 -11.59 -10.98 -16.15
CA ALA A 97 -11.80 -11.52 -17.50
C ALA A 97 -13.24 -12.08 -17.63
N PRO A 98 -14.03 -11.66 -18.63
CA PRO A 98 -15.30 -12.32 -18.90
C PRO A 98 -15.02 -13.74 -19.40
N ALA A 99 -15.79 -14.71 -18.89
CA ALA A 99 -15.83 -16.04 -19.47
C ALA A 99 -16.32 -15.92 -20.92
N GLY A 100 -15.42 -16.10 -21.89
CA GLY A 100 -15.80 -16.08 -23.30
C GLY A 100 -14.63 -16.08 -24.26
N HIS A 101 -14.20 -17.27 -24.67
CA HIS A 101 -14.11 -17.67 -26.08
C HIS A 101 -14.51 -19.14 -26.18
#